data_AF-A0A2H0LSS2-F1
#
_entry.id   AF-A0A2H0LSS2-F1
#
_cell.length_a   1.000
_cell.length_b   1.000
_cell.length_c   1.000
_cell.angle_alpha   90.00
_cell.angle_beta   90.00
_cell.angle_gamma   90.00
#
_symmetry.space_group_name_H-M   'P 1'
#
loop_
_entity.id
_entity.type
_entity.pdbx_description
1 polymer ?
#
loop_
_entity_poly.entity_id
_entity_poly.type
_entity_poly.pdbx_seq_one_letter_code
_entity_poly.pdbx_strand_id
1 'polypeptide(L)'
;MLDQSDTGDTVAVEFDISWDNAWHDSINHDAAWVFIKYQCNDGGGGGDSCDDTNWHHVKLKTAGTNPTGFNQGSGTALDLIVPNDKMGVFIKRTQQGTGSVSTTDVQVIWDYSEEGNNASDTTVSNGYLDVDVFGIEMVYVPQGGFYVGDGTDGSSSLSAVFEYGRDSSLPPAINSEDGIDFSNATQDGWYYNTSGSTPQFTDGETFSVSESFPKGFNAYYIMKYEVSEGLYVSFLNSLTRTQQNSRTNSDVSGDTIPNFYVMAGGSSLNARNTIQAPSSGNGTVNPVVFTSDRSDRATGYLNWPDMAAFLDWAALRPYTEFEYEKACRGPLYPVPDEGCWGTTSRTECTTLSGTEDGTETCSTSNANINMNNTSYTGGDGGRGPLRAGIYATSSVTSRERAGAGYYGVLQMADNLFEWVVTVGNSWGIRFTGTHGDGKLNTNGYATNTDWPGMSNSFSLGVKYATGSGVRGSSYSGLLISYTFKLSNRAQIINTGTSRVNTRAGRGARTAP
;
A
#
# COMPACT_ATOMS: atom_id res chain seq x y z
N MET A 1 6.04 13.07 23.99
CA MET A 1 6.29 11.94 24.90
C MET A 1 5.95 12.37 26.30
N LEU A 2 5.23 11.54 27.05
CA LEU A 2 4.76 11.82 28.41
C LEU A 2 4.93 10.57 29.29
N ASP A 3 4.82 10.74 30.61
CA ASP A 3 4.70 9.65 31.59
C ASP A 3 5.76 8.55 31.46
N GLN A 4 7.04 8.94 31.33
CA GLN A 4 8.15 8.00 31.35
C GLN A 4 8.17 7.19 32.66
N SER A 5 8.41 5.89 32.54
CA SER A 5 8.58 4.97 33.66
C SER A 5 9.91 4.24 33.54
N ASP A 6 10.92 4.72 34.25
CA ASP A 6 12.27 4.14 34.28
C ASP A 6 12.28 2.66 34.68
N THR A 7 11.47 2.28 35.68
CA THR A 7 11.39 0.86 36.10
C THR A 7 10.72 -0.05 35.07
N GLY A 8 9.92 0.54 34.18
CA GLY A 8 9.17 -0.20 33.16
C GLY A 8 9.81 -0.15 31.78
N ASP A 9 10.83 0.69 31.60
CA ASP A 9 11.42 1.08 30.32
C ASP A 9 10.36 1.49 29.29
N THR A 10 9.39 2.31 29.72
CA THR A 10 8.26 2.73 28.87
C THR A 10 8.02 4.23 28.89
N VAL A 11 7.48 4.74 27.78
CA VAL A 11 7.01 6.13 27.67
C VAL A 11 5.74 6.19 26.83
N ALA A 12 4.83 7.11 27.15
CA ALA A 12 3.64 7.36 26.35
C ALA A 12 3.98 8.26 25.15
N VAL A 13 3.59 7.83 23.94
CA VAL A 13 3.58 8.69 22.75
C VAL A 13 2.14 9.17 22.57
N GLU A 14 1.97 10.49 22.74
CA GLU A 14 0.68 11.17 22.60
C GLU A 14 0.58 11.86 21.24
N PHE A 15 -0.58 11.76 20.60
CA PHE A 15 -0.89 12.42 19.34
C PHE A 15 -2.38 12.69 19.19
N ASP A 16 -2.69 13.64 18.32
CA ASP A 16 -4.05 13.90 17.85
C ASP A 16 -4.29 13.15 16.53
N ILE A 17 -5.53 12.71 16.30
CA ILE A 17 -5.90 12.04 15.05
C ILE A 17 -7.22 12.55 14.50
N SER A 18 -7.25 12.76 13.17
CA SER A 18 -8.46 13.13 12.46
C SER A 18 -8.43 12.67 11.01
N TRP A 19 -9.60 12.28 10.49
CA TRP A 19 -9.82 12.04 9.06
C TRP A 19 -11.32 12.18 8.75
N ASP A 20 -11.62 12.44 7.48
CA ASP A 20 -12.99 12.62 7.00
C ASP A 20 -13.57 11.35 6.40
N ASN A 21 -14.90 11.31 6.32
CA ASN A 21 -15.66 10.21 5.70
C ASN A 21 -15.40 8.83 6.32
N ALA A 22 -15.15 8.79 7.63
CA ALA A 22 -15.02 7.54 8.36
C ALA A 22 -16.36 6.79 8.41
N TRP A 23 -16.31 5.47 8.47
CA TRP A 23 -17.49 4.62 8.64
C TRP A 23 -17.21 3.38 9.47
N HIS A 24 -18.26 2.91 10.13
CA HIS A 24 -18.32 1.59 10.74
C HIS A 24 -19.76 1.09 10.64
N ASP A 25 -19.96 -0.07 10.02
CA ASP A 25 -21.26 -0.72 9.92
C ASP A 25 -21.19 -2.18 10.41
N SER A 26 -22.16 -3.01 10.05
CA SER A 26 -22.21 -4.41 10.48
C SER A 26 -21.31 -5.35 9.68
N ILE A 27 -20.79 -4.91 8.54
CA ILE A 27 -20.00 -5.69 7.58
C ILE A 27 -18.54 -5.26 7.67
N ASN A 28 -18.26 -3.95 7.63
CA ASN A 28 -16.91 -3.44 7.68
C ASN A 28 -16.79 -2.01 8.25
N HIS A 29 -15.56 -1.50 8.23
CA HIS A 29 -15.19 -0.17 8.69
C HIS A 29 -13.89 0.28 8.04
N ASP A 30 -13.63 1.58 8.11
CA ASP A 30 -12.28 2.10 7.95
C ASP A 30 -11.55 2.23 9.30
N ALA A 31 -10.23 2.35 9.21
CA ALA A 31 -9.35 2.55 10.33
C ALA A 31 -8.12 3.33 9.89
N ALA A 32 -7.40 3.96 10.83
CA ALA A 32 -6.03 4.38 10.61
C ALA A 32 -5.08 3.31 11.12
N TRP A 33 -4.15 2.84 10.29
CA TRP A 33 -2.95 2.15 10.74
C TRP A 33 -1.94 3.20 11.20
N VAL A 34 -1.64 3.22 12.49
CA VAL A 34 -0.68 4.15 13.09
C VAL A 34 0.55 3.39 13.55
N PHE A 35 1.72 3.84 13.11
CA PHE A 35 3.02 3.33 13.55
C PHE A 35 3.97 4.49 13.82
N ILE A 36 5.02 4.23 14.60
CA ILE A 36 5.87 5.27 15.15
C ILE A 36 7.32 4.98 14.77
N LYS A 37 8.06 6.02 14.39
CA LYS A 37 9.50 5.98 14.17
C LYS A 37 10.21 6.90 15.16
N TYR A 38 11.45 6.56 15.50
CA TYR A 38 12.31 7.43 16.30
C TYR A 38 13.73 7.48 15.74
N GLN A 39 14.46 8.55 16.03
CA GLN A 39 15.90 8.66 15.76
C GLN A 39 16.58 9.42 16.89
N CYS A 40 17.89 9.27 17.02
CA CYS A 40 18.66 10.13 17.92
C CYS A 40 18.92 11.52 17.32
N ASN A 41 18.83 12.58 18.14
CA ASN A 41 19.11 13.96 17.76
C ASN A 41 20.28 14.63 18.52
N ASP A 42 20.93 13.92 19.46
CA ASP A 42 22.00 14.47 20.33
C ASP A 42 23.34 14.69 19.58
N GLY A 43 23.53 14.08 18.40
CA GLY A 43 24.72 14.29 17.56
C GLY A 43 26.02 13.66 18.10
N GLY A 44 25.94 12.90 19.20
CA GLY A 44 26.99 12.08 19.80
C GLY A 44 28.14 12.85 20.46
N GLY A 45 28.45 12.54 21.72
CA GLY A 45 29.54 13.22 22.42
C GLY A 45 29.87 12.85 23.86
N GLY A 46 29.17 11.91 24.50
CA GLY A 46 29.40 11.58 25.92
C GLY A 46 28.88 10.21 26.35
N GLY A 47 29.16 9.81 27.60
CA GLY A 47 28.76 8.50 28.13
C GLY A 47 27.25 8.26 28.28
N ASP A 48 26.46 9.32 28.09
CA ASP A 48 24.99 9.37 28.20
C ASP A 48 24.31 9.81 26.88
N SER A 49 25.04 9.82 25.75
CA SER A 49 24.52 10.17 24.42
C SER A 49 23.96 8.97 23.66
N CYS A 50 23.08 9.24 22.69
CA CYS A 50 22.84 8.32 21.58
C CYS A 50 23.59 8.82 20.34
N ASP A 51 24.08 7.89 19.52
CA ASP A 51 24.90 8.22 18.35
C ASP A 51 24.29 7.70 17.03
N ASP A 52 23.28 6.82 17.10
CA ASP A 52 22.58 6.30 15.92
C ASP A 52 21.52 7.30 15.46
N THR A 53 21.87 8.09 14.44
CA THR A 53 20.99 9.09 13.82
C THR A 53 20.07 8.50 12.75
N ASN A 54 20.03 7.17 12.61
CA ASN A 54 19.09 6.52 11.70
C ASN A 54 17.69 6.42 12.33
N TRP A 55 16.67 6.39 11.47
CA TRP A 55 15.31 6.12 11.93
C TRP A 55 15.09 4.64 12.21
N HIS A 56 14.48 4.36 13.35
CA HIS A 56 14.09 3.04 13.82
C HIS A 56 12.58 2.96 14.02
N HIS A 57 12.04 1.74 14.06
CA HIS A 57 10.63 1.48 14.28
C HIS A 57 10.36 1.22 15.76
N VAL A 58 9.35 1.88 16.33
CA VAL A 58 8.94 1.72 17.74
C VAL A 58 8.14 0.44 17.94
N LYS A 59 8.54 -0.38 18.92
CA LYS A 59 7.71 -1.51 19.38
C LYS A 59 6.78 -1.10 20.52
N LEU A 60 5.48 -1.34 20.34
CA LEU A 60 4.48 -1.03 21.37
C LEU A 60 4.53 -2.04 22.53
N LYS A 61 4.11 -1.63 23.73
CA LYS A 61 4.21 -2.45 24.95
C LYS A 61 3.33 -3.69 24.94
N THR A 62 2.05 -3.52 24.64
CA THR A 62 1.02 -4.55 24.86
C THR A 62 0.09 -4.67 23.65
N ALA A 63 -0.15 -5.89 23.20
CA ALA A 63 -1.10 -6.21 22.13
C ALA A 63 -2.54 -6.33 22.66
N GLY A 64 -3.52 -6.32 21.76
CA GLY A 64 -4.95 -6.49 22.07
C GLY A 64 -5.78 -5.24 21.77
N THR A 65 -7.05 -5.28 22.17
CA THR A 65 -7.99 -4.15 22.01
C THR A 65 -8.02 -3.31 23.27
N ASN A 66 -7.79 -2.00 23.12
CA ASN A 66 -7.67 -1.01 24.19
C ASN A 66 -6.75 -1.50 25.34
N PRO A 67 -5.47 -1.84 25.04
CA PRO A 67 -4.58 -2.41 26.05
C PRO A 67 -4.41 -1.52 27.28
N THR A 68 -4.18 -2.11 28.44
CA THR A 68 -3.98 -1.35 29.69
C THR A 68 -2.81 -0.37 29.55
N GLY A 69 -3.01 0.85 30.04
CA GLY A 69 -2.04 1.94 29.94
C GLY A 69 -2.18 2.81 28.68
N PHE A 70 -2.89 2.34 27.65
CA PHE A 70 -3.21 3.16 26.48
C PHE A 70 -4.38 4.10 26.80
N ASN A 71 -4.44 5.23 26.10
CA ASN A 71 -5.53 6.20 26.21
C ASN A 71 -6.18 6.40 24.84
N GLN A 72 -7.51 6.28 24.79
CA GLN A 72 -8.30 6.43 23.57
C GLN A 72 -8.54 7.90 23.20
N GLY A 73 -8.08 8.83 24.04
CA GLY A 73 -8.18 10.27 23.83
C GLY A 73 -9.57 10.84 24.13
N SER A 74 -9.76 12.10 23.75
CA SER A 74 -11.00 12.86 23.93
C SER A 74 -11.56 13.31 22.57
N GLY A 75 -12.83 13.02 22.28
CA GLY A 75 -13.48 13.38 21.02
C GLY A 75 -14.37 12.27 20.48
N THR A 76 -14.16 11.88 19.24
CA THR A 76 -14.83 10.70 18.67
C THR A 76 -14.39 9.44 19.42
N ALA A 77 -15.31 8.55 19.78
CA ALA A 77 -14.95 7.31 20.49
C ALA A 77 -14.20 6.34 19.57
N LEU A 78 -13.01 5.90 20.01
CA LEU A 78 -12.08 5.07 19.23
C LEU A 78 -11.76 3.75 19.94
N ASP A 79 -11.58 2.69 19.15
CA ASP A 79 -10.91 1.47 19.58
C ASP A 79 -9.49 1.44 19.04
N LEU A 80 -8.53 1.12 19.91
CA LEU A 80 -7.11 0.97 19.61
C LEU A 80 -6.81 -0.53 19.60
N ILE A 81 -6.50 -1.09 18.43
CA ILE A 81 -6.29 -2.53 18.23
C ILE A 81 -4.83 -2.75 17.86
N VAL A 82 -4.04 -3.20 18.82
CA VAL A 82 -2.61 -3.47 18.66
C VAL A 82 -2.41 -4.94 18.26
N PRO A 83 -1.84 -5.24 17.06
CA PRO A 83 -1.55 -6.61 16.66
C PRO A 83 -0.49 -7.29 17.53
N ASN A 84 -0.40 -8.61 17.44
CA ASN A 84 0.51 -9.41 18.29
C ASN A 84 2.00 -9.11 18.11
N ASP A 85 2.42 -8.63 16.93
CA ASP A 85 3.80 -8.21 16.66
C ASP A 85 4.15 -6.84 17.28
N LYS A 86 3.12 -6.08 17.69
CA LYS A 86 3.20 -4.77 18.35
C LYS A 86 3.87 -3.68 17.49
N MET A 87 3.85 -3.82 16.16
CA MET A 87 4.50 -2.91 15.20
C MET A 87 3.64 -1.69 14.83
N GLY A 88 2.64 -1.37 15.64
CA GLY A 88 1.68 -0.29 15.38
C GLY A 88 0.29 -0.65 15.91
N VAL A 89 -0.69 0.19 15.60
CA VAL A 89 -2.06 0.10 16.11
C VAL A 89 -3.06 0.45 15.01
N PHE A 90 -4.14 -0.33 14.90
CA PHE A 90 -5.32 0.09 14.15
C PHE A 90 -6.22 0.94 15.05
N ILE A 91 -6.59 2.11 14.57
CA ILE A 91 -7.48 3.04 15.26
C ILE A 91 -8.75 3.18 14.43
N LYS A 92 -9.89 2.75 14.98
CA LYS A 92 -11.19 2.82 14.31
C LYS A 92 -12.24 3.44 15.20
N ARG A 93 -13.36 3.87 14.63
CA ARG A 93 -14.55 4.25 15.40
C ARG A 93 -15.05 3.06 16.23
N THR A 94 -15.36 3.29 17.50
CA THR A 94 -15.99 2.26 18.35
C THR A 94 -17.44 2.02 17.90
N GLN A 95 -18.20 3.10 17.71
CA GLN A 95 -19.62 3.02 17.38
C GLN A 95 -19.86 2.94 15.88
N GLN A 96 -20.87 2.18 15.48
CA GLN A 96 -21.36 2.20 14.10
C GLN A 96 -21.88 3.59 13.74
N GLY A 97 -21.65 3.99 12.49
CA GLY A 97 -22.03 5.28 11.95
C GLY A 97 -20.98 5.82 10.98
N THR A 98 -21.25 6.99 10.43
CA THR A 98 -20.41 7.67 9.45
C THR A 98 -20.09 9.10 9.88
N GLY A 99 -19.01 9.67 9.38
CA GLY A 99 -18.67 11.09 9.56
C GLY A 99 -17.18 11.28 9.83
N SER A 100 -16.77 12.50 10.14
CA SER A 100 -15.38 12.77 10.49
C SER A 100 -15.01 12.13 11.83
N VAL A 101 -13.76 11.71 11.95
CA VAL A 101 -13.10 11.43 13.21
C VAL A 101 -12.25 12.64 13.59
N SER A 102 -12.33 13.04 14.84
CA SER A 102 -11.45 14.02 15.46
C SER A 102 -11.36 13.68 16.94
N THR A 103 -10.16 13.32 17.39
CA THR A 103 -9.86 12.90 18.75
C THR A 103 -8.47 13.40 19.11
N THR A 104 -8.36 14.06 20.27
CA THR A 104 -7.09 14.55 20.81
C THR A 104 -6.57 13.63 21.91
N ASP A 105 -5.29 13.77 22.25
CA ASP A 105 -4.68 13.11 23.42
C ASP A 105 -4.76 11.57 23.38
N VAL A 106 -4.68 10.99 22.17
CA VAL A 106 -4.55 9.53 22.02
C VAL A 106 -3.16 9.14 22.47
N GLN A 107 -3.04 8.14 23.35
CA GLN A 107 -1.75 7.70 23.88
C GLN A 107 -1.54 6.22 23.63
N VAL A 108 -0.38 5.90 23.04
CA VAL A 108 0.13 4.53 22.92
C VAL A 108 1.41 4.38 23.71
N ILE A 109 1.65 3.19 24.27
CA ILE A 109 2.81 2.96 25.13
C ILE A 109 3.94 2.32 24.33
N TRP A 110 5.06 3.05 24.22
CA TRP A 110 6.32 2.55 23.67
C TRP A 110 7.08 1.78 24.76
N ASP A 111 7.54 0.57 24.42
CA ASP A 111 8.48 -0.22 25.21
C ASP A 111 9.91 -0.04 24.69
N TYR A 112 10.63 0.96 25.19
CA TYR A 112 11.97 1.24 24.67
C TYR A 112 13.03 0.22 25.12
N SER A 113 12.71 -0.70 26.05
CA SER A 113 13.57 -1.85 26.35
C SER A 113 13.78 -2.79 25.15
N GLU A 114 12.84 -2.79 24.20
CA GLU A 114 12.91 -3.61 22.99
C GLU A 114 13.88 -3.04 21.94
N GLU A 115 14.39 -1.81 22.16
CA GLU A 115 15.21 -1.05 21.22
C GLU A 115 16.72 -1.23 21.43
N GLY A 116 17.11 -2.02 22.43
CA GLY A 116 18.49 -2.31 22.76
C GLY A 116 19.24 -1.04 23.18
N ASN A 117 20.39 -0.75 22.54
CA ASN A 117 21.23 0.40 22.90
C ASN A 117 20.80 1.71 22.21
N ASN A 118 19.72 1.69 21.42
CA ASN A 118 19.29 2.85 20.65
C ASN A 118 18.33 3.77 21.44
N ALA A 119 17.78 3.28 22.55
CA ALA A 119 16.99 4.08 23.49
C ALA A 119 17.22 3.56 24.93
N SER A 120 17.17 4.46 25.89
CA SER A 120 17.37 4.22 27.32
C SER A 120 16.64 5.28 28.15
N ASP A 121 16.53 5.05 29.45
CA ASP A 121 15.97 6.03 30.38
C ASP A 121 16.61 7.42 30.21
N THR A 122 17.94 7.45 30.15
CA THR A 122 18.71 8.69 30.01
C THR A 122 18.44 9.40 28.70
N THR A 123 18.40 8.68 27.58
CA THR A 123 18.15 9.31 26.26
C THR A 123 16.72 9.85 26.16
N VAL A 124 15.74 9.17 26.75
CA VAL A 124 14.34 9.63 26.80
C VAL A 124 14.22 10.86 27.70
N SER A 125 14.74 10.79 28.93
CA SER A 125 14.67 11.88 29.93
C SER A 125 15.39 13.14 29.49
N ASN A 126 16.50 13.02 28.75
CA ASN A 126 17.23 14.16 28.23
C ASN A 126 16.63 14.75 26.94
N GLY A 127 15.60 14.13 26.37
CA GLY A 127 14.95 14.59 25.14
C GLY A 127 15.81 14.40 23.88
N TYR A 128 16.67 13.38 23.88
CA TYR A 128 17.62 13.10 22.79
C TYR A 128 17.03 12.33 21.61
N LEU A 129 15.71 12.08 21.62
CA LEU A 129 15.01 11.30 20.62
C LEU A 129 13.97 12.16 19.91
N ASP A 130 14.05 12.23 18.59
CA ASP A 130 12.96 12.68 17.74
C ASP A 130 11.99 11.52 17.53
N VAL A 131 10.68 11.80 17.51
CA VAL A 131 9.63 10.79 17.33
C VAL A 131 8.62 11.28 16.31
N ASP A 132 8.41 10.47 15.27
CA ASP A 132 7.42 10.74 14.22
C ASP A 132 6.31 9.68 14.26
N VAL A 133 5.06 10.15 14.20
CA VAL A 133 3.85 9.32 14.16
C VAL A 133 3.29 9.35 12.75
N PHE A 134 3.14 8.18 12.13
CA PHE A 134 2.60 8.03 10.78
C PHE A 134 1.23 7.39 10.83
N GLY A 135 0.27 7.95 10.09
CA GLY A 135 -1.06 7.39 9.92
C GLY A 135 -1.33 7.04 8.46
N ILE A 136 -1.86 5.84 8.22
CA ILE A 136 -2.30 5.39 6.89
C ILE A 136 -3.76 4.95 6.99
N GLU A 137 -4.64 5.52 6.18
CA GLU A 137 -6.05 5.12 6.15
C GLU A 137 -6.20 3.74 5.49
N MET A 138 -6.91 2.85 6.18
CA MET A 138 -7.10 1.44 5.87
C MET A 138 -8.59 1.09 5.84
N VAL A 139 -8.93 0.02 5.13
CA VAL A 139 -10.25 -0.57 5.05
C VAL A 139 -10.19 -1.99 5.56
N TYR A 140 -11.08 -2.34 6.48
CA TYR A 140 -11.26 -3.71 6.91
C TYR A 140 -12.02 -4.51 5.83
N VAL A 141 -11.43 -5.62 5.39
CA VAL A 141 -12.05 -6.62 4.54
C VAL A 141 -12.37 -7.85 5.42
N PRO A 142 -13.66 -8.16 5.64
CA PRO A 142 -14.07 -9.22 6.55
C PRO A 142 -13.70 -10.61 6.04
N GLN A 143 -13.58 -11.55 6.98
CA GLN A 143 -13.47 -12.96 6.63
C GLN A 143 -14.74 -13.42 5.89
N GLY A 144 -14.57 -14.24 4.86
CA GLY A 144 -15.70 -14.78 4.11
C GLY A 144 -15.34 -15.22 2.71
N GLY A 145 -16.18 -16.10 2.16
CA GLY A 145 -16.02 -16.64 0.81
C GLY A 145 -16.36 -15.62 -0.27
N PHE A 146 -15.74 -15.79 -1.44
CA PHE A 146 -15.91 -14.93 -2.60
C PHE A 146 -15.51 -15.66 -3.90
N TYR A 147 -15.85 -15.05 -5.04
CA TYR A 147 -15.51 -15.57 -6.37
C TYR A 147 -14.36 -14.78 -6.99
N VAL A 148 -13.51 -15.49 -7.74
CA VAL A 148 -12.48 -14.90 -8.60
C VAL A 148 -12.73 -15.24 -10.06
N GLY A 149 -12.17 -14.44 -10.97
CA GLY A 149 -12.51 -14.52 -12.40
C GLY A 149 -13.75 -13.69 -12.74
N ASP A 150 -14.13 -13.68 -14.02
CA ASP A 150 -15.21 -12.83 -14.56
C ASP A 150 -16.46 -13.59 -15.01
N GLY A 151 -16.46 -14.92 -14.87
CA GLY A 151 -17.55 -15.77 -15.35
C GLY A 151 -17.66 -15.85 -16.88
N THR A 152 -16.57 -15.55 -17.60
CA THR A 152 -16.41 -15.84 -19.03
C THR A 152 -15.49 -17.04 -19.25
N ASP A 153 -15.45 -17.58 -20.47
CA ASP A 153 -14.57 -18.69 -20.85
C ASP A 153 -13.12 -18.27 -21.18
N GLY A 154 -12.75 -17.02 -20.87
CA GLY A 154 -11.42 -16.49 -21.12
C GLY A 154 -11.02 -16.41 -22.61
N SER A 155 -11.95 -16.63 -23.55
CA SER A 155 -11.68 -16.68 -24.99
C SER A 155 -11.32 -15.32 -25.61
N SER A 156 -11.54 -14.22 -24.89
CA SER A 156 -11.01 -12.92 -25.29
C SER A 156 -9.49 -12.92 -25.12
N SER A 157 -8.76 -12.82 -26.23
CA SER A 157 -7.31 -13.04 -26.35
C SER A 157 -6.40 -12.13 -25.50
N LEU A 158 -6.97 -11.28 -24.65
CA LEU A 158 -6.27 -10.32 -23.81
C LEU A 158 -6.82 -10.26 -22.36
N SER A 159 -7.70 -11.20 -21.96
CA SER A 159 -8.27 -11.29 -20.61
C SER A 159 -7.97 -12.64 -19.98
N ALA A 160 -6.71 -12.88 -19.64
CA ALA A 160 -6.34 -13.97 -18.74
C ALA A 160 -7.21 -13.89 -17.47
N VAL A 161 -7.93 -14.96 -17.12
CA VAL A 161 -8.90 -15.02 -16.01
C VAL A 161 -8.75 -16.33 -15.22
N PHE A 162 -9.37 -16.41 -14.04
CA PHE A 162 -9.51 -17.68 -13.33
C PHE A 162 -10.81 -18.37 -13.74
N GLU A 163 -10.76 -19.68 -13.95
CA GLU A 163 -11.91 -20.50 -14.34
C GLU A 163 -11.98 -21.78 -13.48
N TYR A 164 -13.17 -22.38 -13.39
CA TYR A 164 -13.41 -23.65 -12.74
C TYR A 164 -13.85 -24.71 -13.75
N GLY A 165 -12.86 -25.39 -14.32
CA GLY A 165 -12.94 -26.17 -15.54
C GLY A 165 -12.37 -25.38 -16.72
N ARG A 166 -11.53 -26.02 -17.54
CA ARG A 166 -10.98 -25.41 -18.75
C ARG A 166 -12.09 -25.03 -19.73
N ASP A 167 -11.98 -23.83 -20.30
CA ASP A 167 -12.93 -23.25 -21.26
C ASP A 167 -14.35 -23.17 -20.66
N SER A 168 -14.43 -22.97 -19.34
CA SER A 168 -15.70 -22.87 -18.63
C SER A 168 -16.00 -21.41 -18.32
N SER A 169 -17.26 -21.02 -18.43
CA SER A 169 -17.72 -19.72 -17.93
C SER A 169 -18.06 -19.76 -16.44
N LEU A 170 -17.35 -20.61 -15.67
CA LEU A 170 -17.58 -20.83 -14.25
C LEU A 170 -16.48 -20.16 -13.44
N PRO A 171 -16.79 -19.13 -12.64
CA PRO A 171 -15.82 -18.52 -11.75
C PRO A 171 -15.57 -19.43 -10.54
N PRO A 172 -14.31 -19.72 -10.18
CA PRO A 172 -14.01 -20.49 -8.98
C PRO A 172 -14.28 -19.69 -7.70
N ALA A 173 -14.61 -20.40 -6.62
CA ALA A 173 -14.91 -19.83 -5.31
C ALA A 173 -13.80 -20.14 -4.31
N ILE A 174 -13.37 -19.12 -3.56
CA ILE A 174 -12.48 -19.25 -2.41
C ILE A 174 -13.36 -19.25 -1.16
N ASN A 175 -13.41 -20.38 -0.45
CA ASN A 175 -14.28 -20.58 0.73
C ASN A 175 -13.51 -20.90 2.03
N SER A 176 -12.18 -20.99 1.95
CA SER A 176 -11.28 -21.22 3.08
C SER A 176 -9.86 -20.78 2.71
N GLU A 177 -8.93 -20.87 3.66
CA GLU A 177 -7.50 -20.78 3.36
C GLU A 177 -6.88 -22.14 2.99
N ASP A 178 -7.67 -23.19 2.74
CA ASP A 178 -7.12 -24.51 2.36
C ASP A 178 -6.40 -24.45 1.00
N GLY A 179 -5.45 -25.36 0.78
CA GLY A 179 -4.69 -25.42 -0.46
C GLY A 179 -5.56 -25.54 -1.72
N ILE A 180 -5.14 -24.89 -2.80
CA ILE A 180 -5.81 -24.92 -4.11
C ILE A 180 -4.91 -25.66 -5.11
N ASP A 181 -5.44 -26.68 -5.76
CA ASP A 181 -4.76 -27.41 -6.83
C ASP A 181 -5.27 -26.95 -8.20
N PHE A 182 -4.41 -26.29 -8.97
CA PHE A 182 -4.63 -25.97 -10.37
C PHE A 182 -4.37 -27.18 -11.26
N SER A 183 -5.22 -27.36 -12.26
CA SER A 183 -5.18 -28.49 -13.18
C SER A 183 -5.59 -28.08 -14.59
N ASN A 184 -5.35 -28.96 -15.55
CA ASN A 184 -5.85 -28.82 -16.92
C ASN A 184 -7.18 -29.57 -17.15
N ALA A 185 -7.96 -29.78 -16.09
CA ALA A 185 -9.22 -30.50 -16.16
C ALA A 185 -10.31 -29.67 -16.86
N THR A 186 -11.14 -30.32 -17.67
CA THR A 186 -12.26 -29.68 -18.37
C THR A 186 -13.48 -29.44 -17.49
N GLN A 187 -13.55 -30.06 -16.32
CA GLN A 187 -14.64 -29.95 -15.35
C GLN A 187 -14.06 -30.09 -13.93
N ASP A 188 -14.73 -29.49 -12.95
CA ASP A 188 -14.48 -29.68 -11.51
C ASP A 188 -13.01 -29.50 -11.06
N GLY A 189 -12.35 -28.46 -11.58
CA GLY A 189 -10.95 -28.17 -11.22
C GLY A 189 -10.58 -26.71 -11.46
N TRP A 190 -9.72 -26.17 -10.60
CA TRP A 190 -9.17 -24.83 -10.81
C TRP A 190 -8.35 -24.80 -12.09
N TYR A 191 -8.65 -23.85 -12.97
CA TYR A 191 -7.95 -23.67 -14.22
C TYR A 191 -7.22 -22.34 -14.25
N TYR A 192 -5.95 -22.39 -14.67
CA TYR A 192 -5.08 -21.25 -14.78
C TYR A 192 -5.01 -20.79 -16.24
N ASN A 193 -5.75 -19.72 -16.58
CA ASN A 193 -5.72 -19.11 -17.91
C ASN A 193 -4.82 -17.86 -17.89
N THR A 194 -3.80 -17.87 -18.76
CA THR A 194 -2.82 -16.80 -18.96
C THR A 194 -2.89 -16.18 -20.34
N SER A 195 -3.74 -16.67 -21.22
CA SER A 195 -3.77 -16.32 -22.65
C SER A 195 -2.37 -16.43 -23.31
N GLY A 196 -1.57 -17.41 -22.88
CA GLY A 196 -0.20 -17.64 -23.39
C GLY A 196 0.84 -16.58 -22.97
N SER A 197 0.57 -15.79 -21.93
CA SER A 197 1.49 -14.75 -21.46
C SER A 197 2.78 -15.36 -20.89
N THR A 198 3.95 -14.83 -21.25
CA THR A 198 5.23 -15.22 -20.65
C THR A 198 5.77 -14.08 -19.76
N PRO A 199 6.55 -14.35 -18.70
CA PRO A 199 7.04 -15.64 -18.20
C PRO A 199 6.15 -16.27 -17.10
N GLN A 200 4.83 -16.37 -17.34
CA GLN A 200 3.91 -17.05 -16.43
C GLN A 200 4.09 -18.57 -16.48
N PHE A 201 3.55 -19.26 -15.48
CA PHE A 201 3.04 -20.60 -15.69
C PHE A 201 2.18 -20.63 -16.97
N THR A 202 2.30 -21.69 -17.74
CA THR A 202 1.59 -21.86 -19.01
C THR A 202 0.09 -22.09 -18.81
N ASP A 203 -0.70 -21.89 -19.86
CA ASP A 203 -2.15 -22.17 -19.83
C ASP A 203 -2.41 -23.61 -19.41
N GLY A 204 -3.24 -23.77 -18.38
CA GLY A 204 -3.57 -25.07 -17.80
C GLY A 204 -2.42 -25.75 -17.07
N GLU A 205 -1.35 -25.03 -16.74
CA GLU A 205 -0.27 -25.57 -15.93
C GLU A 205 -0.79 -26.09 -14.59
N THR A 206 -0.28 -27.26 -14.18
CA THR A 206 -0.67 -27.90 -12.93
C THR A 206 0.28 -27.51 -11.82
N PHE A 207 -0.24 -26.88 -10.77
CA PHE A 207 0.52 -26.47 -9.60
C PHE A 207 -0.41 -26.32 -8.40
N SER A 208 0.16 -26.27 -7.20
CA SER A 208 -0.59 -26.10 -5.97
C SER A 208 -0.23 -24.76 -5.32
N VAL A 209 -1.25 -24.05 -4.85
CA VAL A 209 -1.12 -22.92 -3.94
C VAL A 209 -1.38 -23.44 -2.53
N SER A 210 -0.38 -23.34 -1.65
CA SER A 210 -0.48 -23.91 -0.30
C SER A 210 -1.41 -23.11 0.61
N GLU A 211 -1.79 -23.71 1.74
CA GLU A 211 -2.68 -23.08 2.74
C GLU A 211 -2.10 -21.81 3.36
N SER A 212 -0.77 -21.67 3.41
CA SER A 212 -0.10 -20.48 3.96
C SER A 212 -0.13 -19.26 3.03
N PHE A 213 -0.42 -19.43 1.74
CA PHE A 213 -0.55 -18.31 0.81
C PHE A 213 -1.86 -17.57 1.09
N PRO A 214 -1.86 -16.24 1.36
CA PRO A 214 -3.09 -15.50 1.63
C PRO A 214 -4.02 -15.49 0.42
N LYS A 215 -5.12 -16.22 0.50
CA LYS A 215 -6.15 -16.26 -0.55
C LYS A 215 -7.23 -15.21 -0.33
N GLY A 216 -7.16 -14.49 0.78
CA GLY A 216 -8.12 -13.44 1.14
C GLY A 216 -9.39 -13.99 1.75
N PHE A 217 -9.50 -15.29 2.07
CA PHE A 217 -10.63 -15.80 2.85
C PHE A 217 -10.61 -15.19 4.25
N ASN A 218 -9.45 -15.23 4.92
CA ASN A 218 -9.24 -14.60 6.22
C ASN A 218 -9.42 -13.07 6.14
N ALA A 219 -9.74 -12.46 7.28
CA ALA A 219 -9.88 -11.01 7.36
C ALA A 219 -8.52 -10.29 7.26
N TYR A 220 -8.52 -9.12 6.62
CA TYR A 220 -7.33 -8.27 6.50
C TYR A 220 -7.73 -6.80 6.40
N TYR A 221 -6.78 -5.92 6.69
CA TYR A 221 -6.86 -4.51 6.35
C TYR A 221 -6.10 -4.25 5.06
N ILE A 222 -6.62 -3.41 4.19
CA ILE A 222 -5.95 -2.93 2.98
C ILE A 222 -5.96 -1.40 2.98
N MET A 223 -4.88 -0.77 2.53
CA MET A 223 -4.83 0.69 2.38
C MET A 223 -6.02 1.18 1.54
N LYS A 224 -6.72 2.21 2.02
CA LYS A 224 -7.89 2.78 1.33
C LYS A 224 -7.51 3.40 -0.01
N TYR A 225 -6.30 3.92 -0.10
CA TYR A 225 -5.74 4.64 -1.23
C TYR A 225 -4.41 4.03 -1.70
N GLU A 226 -4.01 4.37 -2.92
CA GLU A 226 -2.63 4.21 -3.38
C GLU A 226 -1.67 5.05 -2.51
N VAL A 227 -0.38 4.68 -2.48
CA VAL A 227 0.64 5.48 -1.79
C VAL A 227 0.71 6.89 -2.39
N SER A 228 0.48 7.92 -1.55
CA SER A 228 0.54 9.32 -1.96
C SER A 228 1.98 9.87 -1.97
N GLU A 229 2.23 10.95 -2.72
CA GLU A 229 3.57 11.53 -2.84
C GLU A 229 4.11 11.99 -1.48
N GLY A 230 3.26 12.57 -0.63
CA GLY A 230 3.62 12.99 0.72
C GLY A 230 3.97 11.82 1.63
N LEU A 231 3.25 10.71 1.51
CA LEU A 231 3.55 9.49 2.27
C LEU A 231 4.87 8.85 1.81
N TYR A 232 5.15 8.84 0.50
CA TYR A 232 6.43 8.36 -0.01
C TYR A 232 7.59 9.32 0.30
N VAL A 233 7.38 10.64 0.31
CA VAL A 233 8.36 11.63 0.77
C VAL A 233 8.71 11.41 2.24
N SER A 234 7.71 11.16 3.08
CA SER A 234 7.91 10.84 4.50
C SER A 234 8.78 9.59 4.67
N PHE A 235 8.51 8.55 3.88
CA PHE A 235 9.37 7.37 3.80
C PHE A 235 10.80 7.72 3.38
N LEU A 236 11.00 8.43 2.27
CA LEU A 236 12.34 8.81 1.78
C LEU A 236 13.13 9.64 2.80
N ASN A 237 12.46 10.52 3.54
CA ASN A 237 13.07 11.39 4.56
C ASN A 237 13.44 10.63 5.84
N SER A 238 12.98 9.40 6.02
CA SER A 238 13.41 8.53 7.12
C SER A 238 14.51 7.54 6.73
N LEU A 239 15.11 7.67 5.54
CA LEU A 239 16.10 6.73 5.01
C LEU A 239 17.52 7.28 5.10
N THR A 240 18.50 6.39 5.22
CA THR A 240 19.91 6.78 5.07
C THR A 240 20.22 7.17 3.63
N ARG A 241 21.30 7.92 3.42
CA ARG A 241 21.76 8.35 2.08
C ARG A 241 21.86 7.21 1.06
N THR A 242 22.40 6.07 1.48
CA THR A 242 22.53 4.87 0.63
C THR A 242 21.18 4.27 0.27
N GLN A 243 20.25 4.25 1.24
CA GLN A 243 18.90 3.74 1.04
C GLN A 243 18.11 4.67 0.11
N GLN A 244 18.19 5.99 0.30
CA GLN A 244 17.57 6.99 -0.57
C GLN A 244 18.00 6.81 -2.04
N ASN A 245 19.30 6.66 -2.29
CA ASN A 245 19.81 6.44 -3.65
C ASN A 245 19.29 5.15 -4.29
N SER A 246 18.90 4.16 -3.49
CA SER A 246 18.27 2.93 -4.00
C SER A 246 16.76 3.09 -4.24
N ARG A 247 16.12 4.09 -3.63
CA ARG A 247 14.66 4.35 -3.65
C ARG A 247 14.24 5.52 -4.54
N THR A 248 15.20 6.19 -5.19
CA THR A 248 14.97 7.22 -6.23
C THR A 248 15.50 6.76 -7.60
N ASN A 249 14.96 7.34 -8.69
CA ASN A 249 15.48 7.11 -10.04
C ASN A 249 16.72 7.95 -10.33
N SER A 250 16.72 9.20 -9.84
CA SER A 250 17.90 10.05 -9.87
C SER A 250 18.99 9.53 -8.94
N ASP A 251 20.25 9.66 -9.38
CA ASP A 251 21.40 9.52 -8.49
C ASP A 251 21.38 10.65 -7.46
N VAL A 252 21.21 10.25 -6.21
CA VAL A 252 21.27 11.11 -5.03
C VAL A 252 22.41 10.66 -4.13
N SER A 253 23.56 10.27 -4.67
CA SER A 253 24.76 10.03 -3.87
C SER A 253 25.67 11.26 -3.78
N GLY A 254 25.68 12.08 -4.84
CA GLY A 254 26.51 13.29 -4.96
C GLY A 254 25.91 14.55 -4.34
N ASP A 255 26.74 15.58 -4.17
CA ASP A 255 26.30 16.90 -3.69
C ASP A 255 25.34 17.58 -4.67
N THR A 256 25.67 17.54 -5.96
CA THR A 256 24.82 18.00 -7.07
C THR A 256 23.91 16.88 -7.54
N ILE A 257 22.60 17.13 -7.53
CA ILE A 257 21.58 16.20 -8.01
C ILE A 257 21.21 16.58 -9.44
N PRO A 258 21.53 15.75 -10.45
CA PRO A 258 21.36 16.12 -11.86
C PRO A 258 19.88 16.26 -12.27
N ASN A 259 19.01 15.49 -11.62
CA ASN A 259 17.60 15.36 -11.95
C ASN A 259 16.78 15.59 -10.68
N PHE A 260 16.38 16.83 -10.45
CA PHE A 260 15.74 17.20 -9.19
C PHE A 260 14.31 16.63 -9.03
N TYR A 261 13.61 16.25 -10.11
CA TYR A 261 12.40 15.40 -10.01
C TYR A 261 12.83 13.94 -9.88
N VAL A 262 13.05 13.51 -8.64
CA VAL A 262 13.90 12.35 -8.35
C VAL A 262 13.30 11.00 -8.70
N MET A 263 11.97 10.88 -8.73
CA MET A 263 11.29 9.65 -9.10
C MET A 263 11.12 9.52 -10.61
N ALA A 264 10.81 10.63 -11.29
CA ALA A 264 10.80 10.69 -12.75
C ALA A 264 12.21 10.55 -13.36
N GLY A 265 13.25 10.99 -12.64
CA GLY A 265 14.63 10.99 -13.12
C GLY A 265 14.88 12.02 -14.22
N GLY A 266 14.28 13.21 -14.10
CA GLY A 266 14.45 14.30 -15.06
C GLY A 266 14.58 15.68 -14.40
N SER A 267 14.99 16.67 -15.20
CA SER A 267 15.04 18.09 -14.80
C SER A 267 13.73 18.85 -15.09
N SER A 268 12.72 18.16 -15.63
CA SER A 268 11.42 18.73 -15.96
C SER A 268 10.33 17.81 -15.44
N LEU A 269 9.20 18.38 -15.04
CA LEU A 269 8.04 17.64 -14.56
C LEU A 269 7.60 16.60 -15.61
N ASN A 270 7.47 15.34 -15.20
CA ASN A 270 7.00 14.26 -16.06
C ASN A 270 5.92 13.45 -15.37
N ALA A 271 4.86 13.13 -16.12
CA ALA A 271 3.70 12.38 -15.63
C ALA A 271 3.13 12.90 -14.29
N ARG A 272 3.26 14.21 -14.05
CA ARG A 272 2.79 14.89 -12.83
C ARG A 272 3.46 14.41 -11.54
N ASN A 273 4.60 13.72 -11.58
CA ASN A 273 5.30 13.38 -10.33
C ASN A 273 6.09 14.59 -9.81
N THR A 274 5.76 15.08 -8.61
CA THR A 274 6.36 16.30 -8.05
C THR A 274 7.35 16.07 -6.92
N ILE A 275 7.76 14.83 -6.68
CA ILE A 275 8.76 14.50 -5.64
C ILE A 275 10.13 15.04 -6.08
N GLN A 276 10.67 15.93 -5.25
CA GLN A 276 11.86 16.72 -5.55
C GLN A 276 12.94 16.63 -4.48
N ALA A 277 14.19 16.84 -4.89
CA ALA A 277 15.33 17.07 -4.01
C ALA A 277 16.00 18.43 -4.34
N PRO A 278 16.69 19.10 -3.40
CA PRO A 278 17.52 20.25 -3.69
C PRO A 278 18.59 19.89 -4.74
N SER A 279 18.79 20.76 -5.74
CA SER A 279 19.67 20.48 -6.88
C SER A 279 21.17 20.44 -6.51
N SER A 280 21.56 21.02 -5.38
CA SER A 280 22.96 21.11 -4.92
C SER A 280 23.03 21.46 -3.43
N GLY A 281 24.20 21.31 -2.81
CA GLY A 281 24.43 21.71 -1.41
C GLY A 281 23.94 20.68 -0.39
N ASN A 282 23.80 19.44 -0.81
CA ASN A 282 23.33 18.31 0.01
C ASN A 282 24.47 17.59 0.73
N GLY A 283 25.72 17.83 0.33
CA GLY A 283 26.86 17.00 0.69
C GLY A 283 26.76 15.59 0.10
N THR A 284 27.58 14.67 0.62
CA THR A 284 27.68 13.29 0.11
C THR A 284 27.41 12.22 1.17
N VAL A 285 27.25 12.61 2.44
CA VAL A 285 27.15 11.68 3.58
C VAL A 285 25.74 11.67 4.16
N ASN A 286 25.19 12.84 4.49
CA ASN A 286 23.90 12.96 5.16
C ASN A 286 22.74 12.69 4.18
N PRO A 287 21.60 12.20 4.67
CA PRO A 287 20.37 12.08 3.88
C PRO A 287 19.96 13.41 3.24
N VAL A 288 19.37 13.33 2.05
CA VAL A 288 18.70 14.46 1.39
C VAL A 288 17.29 14.62 1.92
N VAL A 289 16.84 15.87 2.03
CA VAL A 289 15.46 16.19 2.34
C VAL A 289 14.68 16.30 1.03
N PHE A 290 13.65 15.47 0.89
CA PHE A 290 12.73 15.48 -0.23
C PHE A 290 11.46 16.27 0.10
N THR A 291 10.86 16.85 -0.94
CA THR A 291 9.56 17.54 -0.87
C THR A 291 8.65 17.09 -2.02
N SER A 292 7.35 17.40 -1.92
CA SER A 292 6.40 17.29 -3.03
C SER A 292 5.49 18.50 -3.01
N ASP A 293 5.18 19.05 -4.18
CA ASP A 293 4.21 20.14 -4.32
C ASP A 293 2.76 19.63 -4.27
N ARG A 294 2.56 18.30 -4.28
CA ARG A 294 1.27 17.62 -4.48
C ARG A 294 1.19 16.37 -3.59
N SER A 295 1.28 16.58 -2.27
CA SER A 295 1.35 15.53 -1.25
C SER A 295 0.29 14.43 -1.37
N ASP A 296 -0.93 14.80 -1.78
CA ASP A 296 -2.09 13.89 -1.82
C ASP A 296 -2.24 13.15 -3.16
N ARG A 297 -1.39 13.48 -4.15
CA ARG A 297 -1.36 12.80 -5.44
C ARG A 297 -0.84 11.37 -5.28
N ALA A 298 -1.44 10.40 -5.99
CA ALA A 298 -0.90 9.05 -6.04
C ALA A 298 0.50 9.03 -6.68
N THR A 299 1.44 8.28 -6.08
CA THR A 299 2.85 8.27 -6.47
C THR A 299 3.12 7.28 -7.60
N GLY A 300 3.23 7.76 -8.83
CA GLY A 300 3.79 6.95 -9.92
C GLY A 300 5.29 6.69 -9.74
N TYR A 301 5.88 5.87 -10.62
CA TYR A 301 7.31 5.52 -10.62
C TYR A 301 7.77 4.66 -9.43
N LEU A 302 6.87 3.92 -8.78
CA LEU A 302 7.28 2.93 -7.78
C LEU A 302 7.46 1.57 -8.46
N ASN A 303 8.67 1.03 -8.43
CA ASN A 303 8.91 -0.36 -8.83
C ASN A 303 8.59 -1.31 -7.65
N TRP A 304 8.68 -2.62 -7.89
CA TRP A 304 8.42 -3.59 -6.82
C TRP A 304 9.36 -3.44 -5.60
N PRO A 305 10.70 -3.33 -5.75
CA PRO A 305 11.57 -3.06 -4.61
C PRO A 305 11.23 -1.80 -3.80
N ASP A 306 10.74 -0.74 -4.44
CA ASP A 306 10.29 0.49 -3.76
C ASP A 306 9.05 0.21 -2.92
N MET A 307 8.05 -0.47 -3.51
CA MET A 307 6.85 -0.87 -2.77
C MET A 307 7.18 -1.82 -1.62
N ALA A 308 8.00 -2.85 -1.86
CA ALA A 308 8.41 -3.76 -0.79
C ALA A 308 9.10 -2.98 0.35
N ALA A 309 10.06 -2.11 0.05
CA ALA A 309 10.74 -1.33 1.08
C ALA A 309 9.78 -0.39 1.85
N PHE A 310 8.84 0.25 1.15
CA PHE A 310 7.81 1.08 1.78
C PHE A 310 6.92 0.26 2.72
N LEU A 311 6.47 -0.92 2.27
CA LEU A 311 5.61 -1.80 3.06
C LEU A 311 6.34 -2.37 4.28
N ASP A 312 7.62 -2.71 4.13
CA ASP A 312 8.45 -3.15 5.26
C ASP A 312 8.59 -2.02 6.30
N TRP A 313 8.97 -0.82 5.83
CA TRP A 313 9.08 0.38 6.66
C TRP A 313 7.82 0.69 7.46
N ALA A 314 6.65 0.58 6.83
CA ALA A 314 5.34 0.82 7.44
C ALA A 314 4.79 -0.35 8.26
N ALA A 315 5.54 -1.45 8.40
CA ALA A 315 5.08 -2.71 8.99
C ALA A 315 3.76 -3.24 8.36
N LEU A 316 3.62 -3.04 7.04
CA LEU A 316 2.55 -3.61 6.22
C LEU A 316 3.12 -4.82 5.44
N ARG A 317 2.30 -5.42 4.58
CA ARG A 317 2.70 -6.47 3.64
C ARG A 317 2.16 -6.21 2.25
N PRO A 318 2.76 -6.83 1.23
CA PRO A 318 2.09 -7.02 -0.04
C PRO A 318 0.77 -7.77 0.12
N TYR A 319 -0.12 -7.55 -0.83
CA TYR A 319 -1.38 -8.28 -0.91
C TYR A 319 -1.44 -9.08 -2.21
N THR A 320 -2.22 -10.16 -2.19
CA THR A 320 -2.25 -11.11 -3.31
C THR A 320 -3.25 -10.69 -4.37
N GLU A 321 -3.13 -11.24 -5.57
CA GLU A 321 -4.12 -11.02 -6.63
C GLU A 321 -5.53 -11.51 -6.28
N PHE A 322 -5.65 -12.46 -5.34
CA PHE A 322 -6.92 -12.88 -4.77
C PHE A 322 -7.50 -11.86 -3.78
N GLU A 323 -6.67 -11.33 -2.88
CA GLU A 323 -7.06 -10.24 -1.98
C GLU A 323 -7.46 -8.97 -2.75
N TYR A 324 -6.79 -8.70 -3.88
CA TYR A 324 -7.19 -7.62 -4.80
C TYR A 324 -8.62 -7.82 -5.32
N GLU A 325 -8.96 -9.01 -5.83
CA GLU A 325 -10.29 -9.29 -6.35
C GLU A 325 -11.37 -9.26 -5.27
N LYS A 326 -11.07 -9.78 -4.07
CA LYS A 326 -11.99 -9.70 -2.93
C LYS A 326 -12.27 -8.25 -2.53
N ALA A 327 -11.22 -7.42 -2.41
CA ALA A 327 -11.37 -6.01 -2.04
C ALA A 327 -12.29 -5.24 -3.01
N CYS A 328 -12.22 -5.57 -4.29
CA CYS A 328 -13.07 -5.00 -5.33
C CYS A 328 -14.50 -5.56 -5.33
N ARG A 329 -14.68 -6.89 -5.38
CA ARG A 329 -15.98 -7.53 -5.64
C ARG A 329 -16.79 -7.83 -4.38
N GLY A 330 -16.11 -8.12 -3.28
CA GLY A 330 -16.73 -8.69 -2.10
C GLY A 330 -17.32 -10.08 -2.39
N PRO A 331 -18.42 -10.47 -1.71
CA PRO A 331 -19.02 -11.80 -1.84
C PRO A 331 -19.91 -11.96 -3.08
N LEU A 332 -19.99 -10.93 -3.94
CA LEU A 332 -20.89 -10.93 -5.09
C LEU A 332 -20.41 -11.90 -6.17
N TYR A 333 -21.37 -12.47 -6.92
CA TYR A 333 -21.05 -13.26 -8.11
C TYR A 333 -20.46 -12.36 -9.20
N PRO A 334 -19.43 -12.78 -9.96
CA PRO A 334 -18.78 -11.94 -10.95
C PRO A 334 -19.74 -11.49 -12.06
N VAL A 335 -19.60 -10.24 -12.47
CA VAL A 335 -20.24 -9.70 -13.67
C VAL A 335 -19.18 -9.58 -14.77
N PRO A 336 -19.42 -10.16 -15.97
CA PRO A 336 -18.49 -10.03 -17.07
C PRO A 336 -18.11 -8.57 -17.35
N ASP A 337 -16.82 -8.33 -17.54
CA ASP A 337 -16.22 -7.02 -17.85
C ASP A 337 -16.37 -5.93 -16.78
N GLU A 338 -16.75 -6.27 -15.56
CA GLU A 338 -16.92 -5.29 -14.49
C GLU A 338 -15.61 -4.60 -14.08
N GLY A 339 -15.69 -3.31 -13.73
CA GLY A 339 -14.65 -2.62 -12.96
C GLY A 339 -14.74 -2.96 -11.47
N CYS A 340 -13.89 -2.34 -10.64
CA CYS A 340 -13.90 -2.57 -9.19
C CYS A 340 -15.24 -2.21 -8.52
N TRP A 341 -16.03 -1.33 -9.13
CA TRP A 341 -17.36 -0.95 -8.67
C TRP A 341 -18.50 -1.86 -9.17
N GLY A 342 -18.17 -3.00 -9.80
CA GLY A 342 -19.10 -4.08 -10.15
C GLY A 342 -20.09 -3.79 -11.28
N THR A 343 -19.79 -2.80 -12.13
CA THR A 343 -20.50 -2.55 -13.39
C THR A 343 -19.48 -2.27 -14.50
N THR A 344 -19.92 -2.19 -15.74
CA THR A 344 -19.09 -1.81 -16.90
C THR A 344 -19.06 -0.29 -17.15
N SER A 345 -19.85 0.48 -16.38
CA SER A 345 -20.02 1.94 -16.52
C SER A 345 -18.75 2.67 -16.15
N ARG A 346 -18.26 3.53 -17.06
CA ARG A 346 -17.02 4.28 -16.89
C ARG A 346 -17.11 5.63 -17.56
N THR A 347 -16.78 6.67 -16.81
CA THR A 347 -16.69 8.03 -17.31
C THR A 347 -15.36 8.63 -16.87
N GLU A 348 -14.60 9.08 -17.84
CA GLU A 348 -13.25 9.58 -17.64
C GLU A 348 -13.23 10.95 -16.96
N CYS A 349 -12.28 11.17 -16.06
CA CYS A 349 -11.99 12.52 -15.59
C CYS A 349 -11.21 13.33 -16.63
N THR A 350 -11.75 14.50 -17.00
CA THR A 350 -11.14 15.38 -18.01
C THR A 350 -10.94 16.81 -17.51
N THR A 351 -11.63 17.21 -16.44
CA THR A 351 -11.57 18.57 -15.88
C THR A 351 -11.39 18.53 -14.37
N LEU A 352 -10.32 19.16 -13.88
CA LEU A 352 -10.02 19.34 -12.47
C LEU A 352 -10.50 20.72 -12.00
N SER A 353 -10.97 20.79 -10.75
CA SER A 353 -11.39 22.02 -10.10
C SER A 353 -10.72 22.16 -8.73
N GLY A 354 -10.35 23.38 -8.37
CA GLY A 354 -9.63 23.71 -7.14
C GLY A 354 -8.11 23.76 -7.31
N THR A 355 -7.44 24.06 -6.21
CA THR A 355 -5.99 23.92 -6.07
C THR A 355 -5.67 22.46 -5.80
N GLU A 356 -4.59 21.96 -6.38
CA GLU A 356 -4.15 20.58 -6.15
C GLU A 356 -3.32 20.48 -4.87
N ASP A 357 -3.94 20.73 -3.73
CA ASP A 357 -3.35 20.73 -2.39
C ASP A 357 -4.01 19.70 -1.48
N GLY A 358 -4.65 18.69 -2.07
CA GLY A 358 -5.46 17.73 -1.33
C GLY A 358 -6.95 18.09 -1.32
N THR A 359 -7.33 19.26 -1.82
CA THR A 359 -8.74 19.70 -1.87
C THR A 359 -9.36 19.67 -3.27
N GLU A 360 -8.58 19.36 -4.30
CA GLU A 360 -9.05 19.31 -5.68
C GLU A 360 -10.10 18.20 -5.90
N THR A 361 -10.95 18.42 -6.90
CA THR A 361 -11.99 17.47 -7.32
C THR A 361 -12.01 17.28 -8.84
N CYS A 362 -12.50 16.13 -9.29
CA CYS A 362 -12.89 15.95 -10.67
C CYS A 362 -14.28 16.56 -10.90
N SER A 363 -14.36 17.55 -11.78
CA SER A 363 -15.62 18.25 -12.10
C SER A 363 -16.34 17.70 -13.33
N THR A 364 -15.75 16.71 -14.01
CA THR A 364 -16.42 15.99 -15.10
C THR A 364 -17.62 15.22 -14.57
N SER A 365 -18.80 15.47 -15.14
CA SER A 365 -20.04 14.81 -14.70
C SER A 365 -19.93 13.29 -14.79
N ASN A 366 -20.34 12.60 -13.72
CA ASN A 366 -20.31 11.15 -13.60
C ASN A 366 -18.92 10.48 -13.65
N ALA A 367 -17.83 11.25 -13.62
CA ALA A 367 -16.50 10.67 -13.67
C ALA A 367 -16.23 9.73 -12.49
N ASN A 368 -15.62 8.59 -12.80
CA ASN A 368 -15.25 7.56 -11.84
C ASN A 368 -13.95 6.82 -12.22
N ILE A 369 -13.26 7.28 -13.27
CA ILE A 369 -12.05 6.63 -13.77
C ILE A 369 -11.03 7.64 -14.33
N ASN A 370 -9.75 7.41 -14.05
CA ASN A 370 -8.61 8.13 -14.59
C ASN A 370 -7.83 7.22 -15.55
N MET A 371 -8.03 7.41 -16.85
CA MET A 371 -7.48 6.58 -17.93
C MET A 371 -7.29 7.42 -19.21
N ASN A 372 -6.96 6.77 -20.33
CA ASN A 372 -6.92 7.31 -21.69
C ASN A 372 -5.80 8.32 -22.00
N ASN A 373 -4.83 8.46 -21.09
CA ASN A 373 -3.68 9.36 -21.22
C ASN A 373 -4.07 10.83 -21.47
N THR A 374 -5.19 11.26 -20.88
CA THR A 374 -5.78 12.57 -21.11
C THR A 374 -5.04 13.67 -20.37
N SER A 375 -4.89 14.81 -21.06
CA SER A 375 -4.48 16.06 -20.44
C SER A 375 -5.70 16.75 -19.83
N TYR A 376 -5.59 17.19 -18.59
CA TYR A 376 -6.73 17.81 -17.89
C TYR A 376 -6.91 19.29 -18.27
N THR A 377 -8.15 19.73 -18.26
CA THR A 377 -8.46 21.17 -18.12
C THR A 377 -8.45 21.53 -16.63
N GLY A 378 -7.77 22.60 -16.24
CA GLY A 378 -7.56 22.95 -14.83
C GLY A 378 -6.34 22.24 -14.20
N GLY A 379 -6.11 22.47 -12.90
CA GLY A 379 -4.91 21.98 -12.21
C GLY A 379 -3.60 22.44 -12.89
N ASP A 380 -2.61 21.56 -12.91
CA ASP A 380 -1.35 21.75 -13.66
C ASP A 380 -1.46 21.51 -15.18
N GLY A 381 -2.64 21.18 -15.72
CA GLY A 381 -2.86 20.90 -17.15
C GLY A 381 -2.14 19.65 -17.69
N GLY A 382 -1.49 18.89 -16.81
CA GLY A 382 -0.70 17.71 -17.15
C GLY A 382 -1.56 16.48 -17.48
N ARG A 383 -0.87 15.37 -17.71
CA ARG A 383 -1.45 14.01 -17.80
C ARG A 383 -0.68 13.11 -16.84
N GLY A 384 -1.37 12.30 -16.05
CA GLY A 384 -0.73 11.53 -14.99
C GLY A 384 -1.71 11.12 -13.91
N PRO A 385 -1.21 10.64 -12.78
CA PRO A 385 -2.05 10.30 -11.64
C PRO A 385 -2.79 11.52 -11.09
N LEU A 386 -3.97 11.26 -10.52
CA LEU A 386 -4.76 12.19 -9.73
C LEU A 386 -4.54 11.91 -8.23
N ARG A 387 -5.04 12.82 -7.38
CA ARG A 387 -5.19 12.55 -5.95
C ARG A 387 -6.01 11.30 -5.71
N ALA A 388 -5.55 10.47 -4.79
CA ALA A 388 -6.32 9.30 -4.39
C ALA A 388 -7.63 9.76 -3.73
N GLY A 389 -8.73 9.10 -4.05
CA GLY A 389 -10.07 9.46 -3.59
C GLY A 389 -10.76 10.59 -4.35
N ILE A 390 -10.21 11.08 -5.48
CA ILE A 390 -10.72 12.28 -6.15
C ILE A 390 -12.21 12.23 -6.55
N TYR A 391 -12.78 11.04 -6.72
CA TYR A 391 -14.20 10.85 -7.05
C TYR A 391 -15.11 10.76 -5.82
N ALA A 392 -14.56 10.43 -4.65
CA ALA A 392 -15.30 10.22 -3.41
C ALA A 392 -15.57 11.57 -2.69
N THR A 393 -16.34 12.45 -3.34
CA THR A 393 -16.74 13.74 -2.76
C THR A 393 -17.95 13.58 -1.85
N SER A 394 -18.22 14.59 -1.01
CA SER A 394 -19.37 14.60 -0.09
C SER A 394 -20.75 14.49 -0.76
N SER A 395 -20.84 14.74 -2.08
CA SER A 395 -22.09 14.60 -2.84
C SER A 395 -22.25 13.23 -3.51
N VAL A 396 -21.23 12.36 -3.44
CA VAL A 396 -21.23 11.04 -4.05
C VAL A 396 -21.69 9.99 -3.03
N THR A 397 -22.77 9.28 -3.35
CA THR A 397 -23.40 8.30 -2.45
C THR A 397 -23.37 6.86 -2.98
N SER A 398 -22.78 6.63 -4.15
CA SER A 398 -22.74 5.30 -4.78
C SER A 398 -21.31 4.86 -5.03
N ARG A 399 -21.05 3.56 -4.82
CA ARG A 399 -19.79 2.89 -5.10
C ARG A 399 -19.24 3.20 -6.50
N GLU A 400 -20.08 3.10 -7.53
CA GLU A 400 -19.71 3.37 -8.93
C GLU A 400 -19.17 4.78 -9.12
N ARG A 401 -19.91 5.79 -8.64
CA ARG A 401 -19.51 7.20 -8.75
C ARG A 401 -18.26 7.56 -7.93
N ALA A 402 -17.94 6.79 -6.89
CA ALA A 402 -16.74 6.99 -6.08
C ALA A 402 -15.50 6.28 -6.67
N GLY A 403 -15.66 5.45 -7.70
CA GLY A 403 -14.59 4.56 -8.17
C GLY A 403 -14.14 3.56 -7.10
N ALA A 404 -15.09 3.11 -6.26
CA ALA A 404 -14.83 2.30 -5.08
C ALA A 404 -15.03 0.80 -5.33
N GLY A 405 -14.26 -0.04 -4.63
CA GLY A 405 -14.54 -1.46 -4.43
C GLY A 405 -15.71 -1.69 -3.46
N TYR A 406 -16.16 -2.94 -3.35
CA TYR A 406 -17.29 -3.35 -2.49
C TYR A 406 -17.13 -2.89 -1.05
N TYR A 407 -15.92 -3.00 -0.51
CA TYR A 407 -15.62 -2.63 0.87
C TYR A 407 -15.24 -1.15 1.05
N GLY A 408 -15.27 -0.32 -0.01
CA GLY A 408 -14.91 1.10 0.10
C GLY A 408 -13.42 1.40 -0.14
N VAL A 409 -12.66 0.45 -0.70
CA VAL A 409 -11.28 0.68 -1.18
C VAL A 409 -11.34 1.48 -2.49
N LEU A 410 -10.58 2.56 -2.62
CA LEU A 410 -10.75 3.52 -3.71
C LEU A 410 -9.66 3.38 -4.79
N GLN A 411 -10.02 3.63 -6.06
CA GLN A 411 -9.12 3.65 -7.24
C GLN A 411 -8.35 2.34 -7.48
N MET A 412 -9.01 1.19 -7.41
CA MET A 412 -8.37 -0.09 -7.71
C MET A 412 -8.29 -0.38 -9.22
N ALA A 413 -9.16 0.20 -10.05
CA ALA A 413 -9.29 -0.13 -11.46
C ALA A 413 -8.61 0.85 -12.43
N ASP A 414 -7.94 1.89 -11.92
CA ASP A 414 -7.47 3.05 -12.68
C ASP A 414 -6.28 3.75 -12.01
N ASN A 415 -5.97 4.98 -12.44
CA ASN A 415 -4.92 5.83 -11.89
C ASN A 415 -3.49 5.27 -12.06
N LEU A 416 -3.09 4.26 -11.28
CA LEU A 416 -1.83 3.54 -11.42
C LEU A 416 -2.05 2.04 -11.29
N PHE A 417 -1.29 1.27 -12.06
CA PHE A 417 -1.24 -0.17 -11.89
C PHE A 417 -0.69 -0.49 -10.50
N GLU A 418 -1.32 -1.43 -9.81
CA GLU A 418 -0.97 -1.77 -8.44
C GLU A 418 -0.18 -3.06 -8.36
N TRP A 419 0.96 -3.01 -7.69
CA TRP A 419 1.76 -4.18 -7.37
C TRP A 419 1.02 -5.16 -6.45
N VAL A 420 0.99 -6.43 -6.85
CA VAL A 420 0.43 -7.55 -6.06
C VAL A 420 1.37 -8.75 -6.06
N VAL A 421 1.12 -9.70 -5.17
CA VAL A 421 1.70 -11.04 -5.25
C VAL A 421 0.85 -11.90 -6.17
N THR A 422 1.50 -12.55 -7.14
CA THR A 422 0.82 -13.39 -8.13
C THR A 422 0.99 -14.88 -7.84
N VAL A 423 -0.04 -15.67 -8.16
CA VAL A 423 0.06 -17.14 -8.20
C VAL A 423 0.67 -17.66 -9.50
N GLY A 424 0.95 -16.77 -10.46
CA GLY A 424 1.34 -17.12 -11.82
C GLY A 424 2.79 -17.55 -12.02
N ASN A 425 3.56 -17.76 -10.94
CA ASN A 425 4.89 -18.37 -11.01
C ASN A 425 5.32 -18.96 -9.65
N SER A 426 6.40 -19.75 -9.69
CA SER A 426 6.93 -20.49 -8.54
C SER A 426 7.56 -19.64 -7.43
N TRP A 427 7.80 -18.34 -7.67
CA TRP A 427 8.27 -17.40 -6.64
C TRP A 427 7.11 -16.76 -5.90
N GLY A 428 6.05 -16.37 -6.60
CA GLY A 428 4.91 -15.70 -5.99
C GLY A 428 4.14 -16.63 -5.05
N ILE A 429 3.93 -17.89 -5.43
CA ILE A 429 3.25 -18.90 -4.59
C ILE A 429 4.00 -19.27 -3.30
N ARG A 430 5.21 -18.76 -3.06
CA ARG A 430 5.97 -18.95 -1.81
C ARG A 430 5.60 -17.94 -0.72
N PHE A 431 4.91 -16.88 -1.10
CA PHE A 431 4.49 -15.84 -0.16
C PHE A 431 3.58 -16.42 0.91
N THR A 432 3.86 -16.12 2.16
CA THR A 432 3.09 -16.60 3.32
C THR A 432 2.39 -15.48 4.08
N GLY A 433 2.48 -14.25 3.58
CA GLY A 433 1.81 -13.11 4.18
C GLY A 433 2.52 -12.56 5.41
N THR A 434 3.84 -12.73 5.53
CA THR A 434 4.58 -12.09 6.63
C THR A 434 4.48 -10.56 6.53
N HIS A 435 4.45 -9.89 7.68
CA HIS A 435 4.43 -8.42 7.76
C HIS A 435 5.85 -7.86 7.80
N GLY A 436 6.00 -6.65 7.29
CA GLY A 436 7.18 -5.83 7.51
C GLY A 436 7.49 -5.67 8.98
N ASP A 437 8.78 -5.57 9.30
CA ASP A 437 9.27 -5.37 10.67
C ASP A 437 9.81 -3.95 10.87
N GLY A 438 9.61 -3.07 9.91
CA GLY A 438 10.07 -1.69 9.95
C GLY A 438 11.56 -1.54 9.67
N LYS A 439 12.28 -2.61 9.31
CA LYS A 439 13.75 -2.63 9.15
C LYS A 439 14.16 -3.01 7.73
N LEU A 440 14.79 -2.04 7.07
CA LEU A 440 15.42 -2.27 5.78
C LEU A 440 16.88 -2.68 5.94
N ASN A 441 17.42 -3.41 4.96
CA ASN A 441 18.84 -3.68 4.92
C ASN A 441 19.66 -2.39 4.64
N THR A 442 20.98 -2.51 4.67
CA THR A 442 21.91 -1.39 4.45
C THR A 442 21.76 -0.70 3.08
N ASN A 443 21.18 -1.38 2.10
CA ASN A 443 20.88 -0.83 0.76
C ASN A 443 19.41 -0.43 0.60
N GLY A 444 18.60 -0.52 1.66
CA GLY A 444 17.22 -0.04 1.70
C GLY A 444 16.19 -1.04 1.20
N TYR A 445 16.55 -2.31 0.98
CA TYR A 445 15.60 -3.34 0.56
C TYR A 445 14.94 -4.01 1.76
N ALA A 446 13.67 -4.39 1.57
CA ALA A 446 12.92 -5.18 2.53
C ALA A 446 13.60 -6.53 2.80
N THR A 447 13.39 -7.08 3.99
CA THR A 447 14.14 -8.25 4.47
C THR A 447 13.30 -9.54 4.60
N ASN A 448 11.99 -9.45 4.44
CA ASN A 448 11.07 -10.59 4.47
C ASN A 448 11.43 -11.64 3.41
N THR A 449 11.64 -12.89 3.86
CA THR A 449 12.19 -13.96 3.02
C THR A 449 11.16 -14.63 2.10
N ASP A 450 9.88 -14.55 2.44
CA ASP A 450 8.76 -15.07 1.65
C ASP A 450 8.27 -14.07 0.59
N TRP A 451 8.72 -12.81 0.64
CA TRP A 451 8.25 -11.79 -0.29
C TRP A 451 8.82 -12.00 -1.70
N PRO A 452 8.01 -11.74 -2.75
CA PRO A 452 8.49 -11.77 -4.12
C PRO A 452 9.75 -10.93 -4.33
N GLY A 453 10.61 -11.37 -5.24
CA GLY A 453 11.84 -10.65 -5.54
C GLY A 453 12.96 -10.80 -4.52
N MET A 454 12.77 -11.59 -3.46
CA MET A 454 13.82 -11.92 -2.51
C MET A 454 15.02 -12.59 -3.21
N SER A 455 16.21 -12.05 -2.96
CA SER A 455 17.46 -12.58 -3.49
C SER A 455 17.84 -13.92 -2.83
N ASN A 456 18.38 -14.86 -3.61
CA ASN A 456 18.98 -16.10 -3.08
C ASN A 456 20.15 -15.83 -2.11
N SER A 457 20.82 -14.68 -2.25
CA SER A 457 21.68 -14.13 -1.20
C SER A 457 20.81 -13.22 -0.33
N PHE A 458 20.27 -13.76 0.76
CA PHE A 458 19.24 -13.08 1.57
C PHE A 458 19.68 -11.73 2.13
N SER A 459 20.98 -11.51 2.34
CA SER A 459 21.53 -10.21 2.75
C SER A 459 21.24 -9.06 1.77
N LEU A 460 20.96 -9.38 0.50
CA LEU A 460 20.60 -8.37 -0.51
C LEU A 460 19.12 -7.96 -0.44
N GLY A 461 18.27 -8.69 0.30
CA GLY A 461 16.85 -8.41 0.46
C GLY A 461 16.02 -8.58 -0.82
N VAL A 462 14.83 -7.97 -0.80
CA VAL A 462 13.87 -7.93 -1.92
C VAL A 462 14.33 -6.96 -3.00
N LYS A 463 15.30 -7.41 -3.82
CA LYS A 463 15.95 -6.60 -4.86
C LYS A 463 15.35 -6.80 -6.26
N TYR A 464 14.75 -7.95 -6.51
CA TYR A 464 14.15 -8.30 -7.81
C TYR A 464 12.63 -8.14 -7.76
N ALA A 465 11.92 -8.53 -8.82
CA ALA A 465 10.45 -8.47 -8.87
C ALA A 465 9.80 -9.83 -9.22
N THR A 466 10.57 -10.91 -9.37
CA THR A 466 10.01 -12.23 -9.69
C THR A 466 9.07 -12.72 -8.59
N GLY A 467 7.84 -13.09 -8.96
CA GLY A 467 6.77 -13.42 -8.01
C GLY A 467 5.81 -12.26 -7.72
N SER A 468 6.11 -11.07 -8.23
CA SER A 468 5.19 -9.94 -8.22
C SER A 468 4.46 -9.80 -9.56
N GLY A 469 3.35 -9.09 -9.51
CA GLY A 469 2.47 -8.80 -10.62
C GLY A 469 1.88 -7.41 -10.51
N VAL A 470 1.13 -6.98 -11.52
CA VAL A 470 0.28 -5.79 -11.39
C VAL A 470 -1.17 -6.08 -11.73
N ARG A 471 -2.09 -5.44 -11.00
CA ARG A 471 -3.55 -5.44 -11.25
C ARG A 471 -4.05 -4.02 -11.52
N GLY A 472 -5.30 -3.92 -11.94
CA GLY A 472 -5.94 -2.65 -12.27
C GLY A 472 -5.49 -2.11 -13.61
N SER A 473 -5.69 -0.81 -13.82
CA SER A 473 -5.25 -0.08 -15.00
C SER A 473 -4.37 1.09 -14.57
N SER A 474 -4.09 2.02 -15.48
CA SER A 474 -3.43 3.28 -15.13
C SER A 474 -4.00 4.43 -15.94
N TYR A 475 -3.65 5.66 -15.59
CA TYR A 475 -4.03 6.88 -16.29
C TYR A 475 -3.67 6.83 -17.78
N SER A 476 -2.69 6.01 -18.21
CA SER A 476 -2.33 5.87 -19.63
C SER A 476 -3.00 4.68 -20.32
N GLY A 477 -3.74 3.84 -19.61
CA GLY A 477 -4.46 2.70 -20.19
C GLY A 477 -5.64 3.18 -21.05
N LEU A 478 -5.88 2.57 -22.21
CA LEU A 478 -6.99 2.96 -23.09
C LEU A 478 -8.34 2.54 -22.50
N LEU A 479 -9.41 3.33 -22.64
CA LEU A 479 -10.75 2.97 -22.13
C LEU A 479 -11.40 1.76 -22.82
N ILE A 480 -10.92 1.43 -24.01
CA ILE A 480 -11.28 0.23 -24.77
C ILE A 480 -10.40 -0.98 -24.39
N SER A 481 -9.39 -0.77 -23.54
CA SER A 481 -8.52 -1.82 -23.03
C SER A 481 -9.27 -2.69 -22.02
N TYR A 482 -8.80 -3.93 -21.90
CA TYR A 482 -9.27 -4.89 -20.91
C TYR A 482 -8.68 -4.65 -19.52
N THR A 483 -7.70 -3.76 -19.38
CA THR A 483 -6.91 -3.60 -18.14
C THR A 483 -7.70 -3.07 -16.94
N PHE A 484 -8.75 -2.26 -17.14
CA PHE A 484 -9.59 -1.80 -16.03
C PHE A 484 -10.53 -2.90 -15.50
N LYS A 485 -10.76 -3.96 -16.29
CA LYS A 485 -11.66 -5.05 -15.92
C LYS A 485 -11.04 -5.78 -14.74
N LEU A 486 -11.83 -5.97 -13.70
CA LEU A 486 -11.40 -6.46 -12.41
C LEU A 486 -10.54 -7.74 -12.53
N SER A 487 -11.04 -8.73 -13.25
CA SER A 487 -10.37 -10.03 -13.37
C SER A 487 -9.34 -10.12 -14.49
N ASN A 488 -9.01 -9.03 -15.20
CA ASN A 488 -8.02 -9.07 -16.29
C ASN A 488 -6.60 -9.31 -15.78
N ARG A 489 -5.95 -10.42 -16.12
CA ARG A 489 -4.61 -10.78 -15.64
C ARG A 489 -3.49 -10.61 -16.69
N ALA A 490 -3.71 -9.80 -17.72
CA ALA A 490 -2.74 -9.67 -18.82
C ALA A 490 -1.37 -9.10 -18.41
N GLN A 491 -1.29 -8.42 -17.25
CA GLN A 491 -0.05 -7.86 -16.69
C GLN A 491 0.31 -8.46 -15.32
N ILE A 492 -0.25 -9.64 -15.00
CA ILE A 492 -0.11 -10.24 -13.67
C ILE A 492 1.28 -10.79 -13.36
N ILE A 493 2.18 -10.84 -14.33
CA ILE A 493 3.60 -11.08 -14.08
C ILE A 493 4.39 -9.86 -14.50
N ASN A 494 5.21 -9.41 -13.57
CA ASN A 494 6.11 -8.32 -13.83
C ASN A 494 7.43 -8.55 -13.10
N THR A 495 8.45 -8.94 -13.85
CA THR A 495 9.78 -9.22 -13.32
C THR A 495 10.72 -8.03 -13.44
N GLY A 496 10.25 -6.92 -14.04
CA GLY A 496 11.02 -5.72 -14.26
C GLY A 496 11.15 -4.88 -12.98
N THR A 497 12.37 -4.41 -12.70
CA THR A 497 12.67 -3.49 -11.60
C THR A 497 12.79 -2.04 -12.06
N SER A 498 12.38 -1.74 -13.30
CA SER A 498 12.35 -0.37 -13.81
C SER A 498 11.21 0.41 -13.18
N ARG A 499 11.49 1.64 -12.77
CA ARG A 499 10.47 2.61 -12.38
C ARG A 499 9.76 3.10 -13.63
N VAL A 500 8.44 3.00 -13.64
CA VAL A 500 7.60 3.46 -14.74
C VAL A 500 6.48 4.32 -14.19
N ASN A 501 6.13 5.37 -14.92
CA ASN A 501 5.17 6.38 -14.51
C ASN A 501 3.76 5.85 -14.20
N THR A 502 3.42 4.66 -14.71
CA THR A 502 2.09 4.05 -14.60
C THR A 502 1.97 3.02 -13.50
N ARG A 503 2.99 2.84 -12.64
CA ARG A 503 2.98 1.83 -11.57
C ARG A 503 3.19 2.45 -10.20
N ALA A 504 2.43 1.92 -9.26
CA ALA A 504 2.45 2.21 -7.85
C ALA A 504 1.90 1.01 -7.09
N GLY A 505 1.31 1.25 -5.93
CA GLY A 505 0.54 0.23 -5.26
C GLY A 505 0.06 0.72 -3.91
N ARG A 506 -0.38 -0.26 -3.14
CA ARG A 506 -0.83 -0.10 -1.78
C ARG A 506 -0.45 -1.34 -0.98
N GLY A 507 -0.63 -1.27 0.33
CA GLY A 507 -0.31 -2.35 1.27
C GLY A 507 -1.55 -2.97 1.88
N ALA A 508 -1.35 -4.15 2.48
CA ALA A 508 -2.31 -4.77 3.37
C ALA A 508 -1.64 -5.20 4.67
N ARG A 509 -2.44 -5.67 5.62
CA ARG A 509 -1.98 -6.27 6.86
C ARG A 509 -3.05 -7.23 7.36
N THR A 510 -2.65 -8.38 7.86
CA THR A 510 -3.59 -9.38 8.37
C THR A 510 -4.34 -8.81 9.57
N ALA A 511 -5.64 -9.05 9.66
CA ALA A 511 -6.42 -8.55 10.80
C ALA A 511 -6.01 -9.30 12.08
N PRO A 512 -5.80 -8.59 13.21
CA PRO A 512 -5.34 -9.17 14.47
C PRO A 512 -6.40 -9.99 15.22
#